data_AF-A0A9D8KZ57-F1
#
_entry.id   AF-A0A9D8KZ57-F1
#
_cell.length_a   1.000
_cell.length_b   1.000
_cell.length_c   1.000
_cell.angle_alpha   90.00
_cell.angle_beta   90.00
_cell.angle_gamma   90.00
#
_symmetry.space_group_name_H-M   'P 1'
#
loop_
_entity.id
_entity.type
_entity.pdbx_description
1 polymer ?
#
loop_
_entity_poly.entity_id
_entity_poly.type
_entity_poly.pdbx_seq_one_letter_code
_entity_poly.pdbx_strand_id
1 'polypeptide(L)'
;MASATPALAWEDILPQSSQVFLTGDDLGGLDCDQLWHARNEIYARNGYKFLTARAKAEFGTDGTTRNPQLNRFEQKNIALIQAAEAASYCAE
;
A
#
# COMPACT_ATOMS: atom_id res chain seq x y z
N MET A 1 13.59 -0.55 27.45
CA MET A 1 14.76 -0.75 26.57
C MET A 1 14.38 -0.13 25.24
N ALA A 2 15.08 0.91 24.82
CA ALA A 2 14.73 1.71 23.64
C ALA A 2 15.07 0.92 22.37
N SER A 3 14.05 0.56 21.58
CA SER A 3 14.25 -0.03 20.26
C SER A 3 14.75 1.07 19.33
N ALA A 4 15.96 0.89 18.82
CA ALA A 4 16.56 1.76 17.83
C ALA A 4 15.77 1.69 16.51
N THR A 5 15.33 2.87 16.05
CA THR A 5 14.75 3.10 14.73
C THR A 5 15.79 2.83 13.65
N PRO A 6 15.56 1.92 12.69
CA PRO A 6 16.42 1.86 11.52
C PRO A 6 16.07 3.02 10.58
N ALA A 7 17.09 3.73 10.12
CA ALA A 7 16.98 4.76 9.10
C ALA A 7 16.96 4.14 7.69
N LEU A 8 16.23 4.81 6.79
CA LEU A 8 16.16 4.66 5.31
C LEU A 8 15.02 3.78 4.76
N ALA A 9 13.81 4.33 4.73
CA ALA A 9 12.81 4.23 3.65
C ALA A 9 11.74 5.28 3.98
N TRP A 10 11.00 5.80 3.00
CA TRP A 10 9.77 6.54 3.31
C TRP A 10 8.95 5.72 4.31
N GLU A 11 8.45 6.35 5.38
CA GLU A 11 7.64 5.64 6.37
C GLU A 11 6.44 5.04 5.63
N ASP A 12 6.30 3.72 5.67
CA ASP A 12 5.16 3.03 5.10
C ASP A 12 3.86 3.69 5.57
N ILE A 13 2.93 3.99 4.65
CA ILE A 13 1.75 4.80 4.98
C ILE A 13 0.83 4.03 5.94
N LEU A 14 0.73 2.71 5.75
CA LEU A 14 -0.09 1.81 6.56
C LEU A 14 0.70 0.51 6.87
N PRO A 15 1.70 0.55 7.77
CA PRO A 15 2.59 -0.60 8.03
C PRO A 15 1.83 -1.79 8.63
N GLN A 16 0.75 -1.54 9.36
CA GLN A 16 -0.11 -2.57 9.94
C GLN A 16 -0.99 -3.30 8.92
N SER A 17 -1.04 -2.87 7.66
CA SER A 17 -1.96 -3.40 6.63
C SER A 17 -1.76 -4.88 6.29
N SER A 18 -0.62 -5.48 6.64
CA SER A 18 -0.39 -6.93 6.48
C SER A 18 -0.78 -7.75 7.72
N GLN A 19 -1.11 -7.11 8.85
CA GLN A 19 -1.29 -7.76 10.16
C GLN A 19 -2.70 -7.59 10.74
N VAL A 20 -3.39 -6.49 10.43
CA VAL A 20 -4.73 -6.16 10.98
C VAL A 20 -5.69 -5.74 9.88
N PHE A 21 -6.99 -5.79 10.18
CA PHE A 21 -8.00 -5.18 9.32
C PHE A 21 -8.03 -3.67 9.57
N LEU A 22 -7.91 -2.90 8.51
CA LEU A 22 -8.09 -1.45 8.53
C LEU A 22 -9.58 -1.09 8.57
N THR A 23 -9.85 0.13 8.98
CA THR A 23 -11.16 0.74 9.08
C THR A 23 -11.21 2.05 8.29
N GLY A 24 -12.39 2.64 8.14
CA GLY A 24 -12.53 3.95 7.49
C GLY A 24 -11.75 5.05 8.21
N ASP A 25 -11.65 4.99 9.54
CA ASP A 25 -10.88 5.94 10.34
C ASP A 25 -9.37 5.87 10.03
N ASP A 26 -8.83 4.69 9.75
CA ASP A 26 -7.43 4.53 9.33
C ASP A 26 -7.14 5.19 7.97
N LEU A 27 -8.17 5.39 7.14
CA LEU A 27 -8.06 6.00 5.80
C LEU A 27 -8.51 7.46 5.78
N GLY A 28 -9.24 7.94 6.79
CA GLY A 28 -9.96 9.22 6.76
C GLY A 28 -9.08 10.47 6.66
N GLY A 29 -7.77 10.35 6.88
CA GLY A 29 -6.80 11.43 6.71
C GLY A 29 -5.93 11.34 5.46
N LEU A 30 -6.14 10.31 4.62
CA LEU A 30 -5.29 10.06 3.45
C LEU A 30 -5.85 10.73 2.20
N ASP A 31 -4.99 11.43 1.47
CA ASP A 31 -5.31 11.93 0.14
C ASP A 31 -5.20 10.84 -0.93
N CYS A 32 -5.60 11.15 -2.18
CA CYS A 32 -5.60 10.21 -3.28
C CYS A 32 -4.23 9.58 -3.57
N ASP A 33 -3.15 10.34 -3.48
CA ASP A 33 -1.80 9.83 -3.72
C ASP A 33 -1.37 8.92 -2.57
N GLN A 34 -1.76 9.23 -1.35
CA GLN A 34 -1.50 8.40 -0.18
C GLN A 34 -2.30 7.08 -0.21
N LEU A 35 -3.58 7.12 -0.62
CA LEU A 35 -4.39 5.93 -0.80
C LEU A 35 -3.82 5.02 -1.90
N TRP A 36 -3.46 5.62 -3.05
CA TRP A 36 -2.80 4.90 -4.14
C TRP A 36 -1.49 4.28 -3.67
N HIS A 37 -0.67 5.03 -2.94
CA HIS A 37 0.61 4.56 -2.45
C HIS A 37 0.42 3.41 -1.46
N ALA A 38 -0.46 3.55 -0.46
CA ALA A 38 -0.75 2.51 0.52
C ALA A 38 -1.25 1.20 -0.12
N ARG A 39 -2.09 1.30 -1.16
CA ARG A 39 -2.53 0.13 -1.93
C ARG A 39 -1.35 -0.55 -2.66
N ASN A 40 -0.53 0.23 -3.35
CA ASN A 40 0.60 -0.29 -4.12
C ASN A 40 1.74 -0.80 -3.23
N GLU A 41 1.92 -0.24 -2.04
CA GLU A 41 2.87 -0.70 -1.03
C GLU A 41 2.59 -2.15 -0.62
N ILE A 42 1.32 -2.52 -0.41
CA ILE A 42 0.92 -3.92 -0.14
C ILE A 42 1.35 -4.83 -1.29
N TYR A 43 1.15 -4.41 -2.54
CA TYR A 43 1.60 -5.16 -3.71
C TYR A 43 3.13 -5.25 -3.79
N ALA A 44 3.85 -4.16 -3.51
CA ALA A 44 5.30 -4.08 -3.55
C ALA A 44 5.95 -5.04 -2.54
N ARG A 45 5.45 -5.07 -1.28
CA ARG A 45 5.90 -5.99 -0.23
C ARG A 45 5.77 -7.46 -0.62
N ASN A 46 4.77 -7.79 -1.44
CA ASN A 46 4.52 -9.13 -1.92
C ASN A 46 5.21 -9.44 -3.28
N GLY A 47 6.11 -8.56 -3.74
CA GLY A 47 6.94 -8.77 -4.92
C GLY A 47 6.23 -8.48 -6.25
N TYR A 48 5.22 -7.61 -6.25
CA TYR A 48 4.51 -7.25 -7.47
C TYR A 48 5.40 -6.52 -8.48
N LYS A 49 5.33 -6.95 -9.74
CA LYS A 49 6.05 -6.35 -10.86
C LYS A 49 5.23 -5.24 -11.52
N PHE A 50 5.50 -4.01 -11.10
CA PHE A 50 4.81 -2.82 -11.62
C PHE A 50 5.03 -2.57 -13.12
N LEU A 51 3.98 -2.06 -13.78
CA LEU A 51 3.96 -1.81 -15.22
C LEU A 51 3.93 -0.32 -15.57
N THR A 52 3.21 0.47 -14.79
CA THR A 52 3.06 1.91 -15.00
C THR A 52 4.36 2.65 -14.67
N ALA A 53 4.61 3.76 -15.37
CA ALA A 53 5.79 4.58 -15.11
C ALA A 53 5.82 5.14 -13.68
N ARG A 54 4.66 5.62 -13.19
CA ARG A 54 4.47 6.09 -11.82
C ARG A 54 4.87 5.02 -10.80
N ALA A 55 4.27 3.83 -10.86
CA ALA A 55 4.55 2.79 -9.86
C ALA A 55 5.99 2.26 -9.94
N LYS A 56 6.60 2.23 -11.12
CA LYS A 56 8.03 1.88 -11.26
C LYS A 56 8.96 2.94 -10.68
N ALA A 57 8.59 4.22 -10.79
CA ALA A 57 9.37 5.31 -10.20
C ALA A 57 9.32 5.27 -8.67
N GLU A 58 8.16 4.94 -8.10
CA GLU A 58 7.95 4.88 -6.64
C GLU A 58 8.48 3.58 -6.01
N PHE A 59 8.14 2.41 -6.59
CA PHE A 59 8.41 1.09 -5.99
C PHE A 59 9.51 0.30 -6.70
N GLY A 60 10.09 0.84 -7.77
CA GLY A 60 11.13 0.17 -8.55
C GLY A 60 10.61 -0.87 -9.55
N THR A 61 11.56 -1.55 -10.22
CA THR A 61 11.28 -2.52 -11.29
C THR A 61 11.58 -3.98 -10.92
N ASP A 62 12.02 -4.22 -9.69
CA ASP A 62 12.61 -5.48 -9.25
C ASP A 62 11.58 -6.52 -8.79
N GLY A 63 10.29 -6.24 -8.96
CA GLY A 63 9.21 -7.17 -8.66
C GLY A 63 9.35 -8.51 -9.42
N THR A 64 9.06 -9.60 -8.72
CA THR A 64 9.29 -10.98 -9.18
C THR A 64 8.04 -11.64 -9.76
N THR A 65 6.84 -11.16 -9.43
CA THR A 65 5.57 -11.77 -9.83
C THR A 65 4.52 -10.74 -10.24
N ARG A 66 3.57 -11.13 -11.10
CA ARG A 66 2.37 -10.32 -11.41
C ARG A 66 1.15 -10.74 -10.61
N ASN A 67 1.23 -11.85 -9.90
CA ASN A 67 0.14 -12.39 -9.09
C ASN A 67 0.68 -12.75 -7.69
N PRO A 68 1.06 -11.72 -6.89
CA PRO A 68 1.52 -11.92 -5.53
C PRO A 68 0.49 -12.66 -4.70
N GLN A 69 0.95 -13.54 -3.81
CA GLN A 69 0.08 -14.19 -2.84
C GLN A 69 -0.19 -13.22 -1.70
N LEU A 70 -1.40 -12.68 -1.66
CA LEU A 70 -1.83 -11.75 -0.62
C LEU A 70 -2.54 -12.51 0.49
N ASN A 71 -2.29 -12.15 1.74
CA ASN A 71 -2.97 -12.72 2.87
C ASN A 71 -4.40 -12.15 3.04
N ARG A 72 -5.18 -12.69 3.99
CA ARG A 72 -6.57 -12.27 4.22
C ARG A 72 -6.74 -10.80 4.64
N PHE A 73 -5.77 -10.24 5.36
CA PHE A 73 -5.79 -8.84 5.80
C PHE A 73 -5.51 -7.94 4.61
N GLU A 74 -4.46 -8.24 3.85
CA GLU A 74 -4.05 -7.49 2.66
C GLU A 74 -5.16 -7.43 1.61
N GLN A 75 -5.80 -8.56 1.31
CA GLN A 75 -6.93 -8.60 0.38
C GLN A 75 -8.10 -7.71 0.83
N LYS A 76 -8.44 -7.75 2.13
CA LYS A 76 -9.54 -6.94 2.68
C LYS A 76 -9.18 -5.45 2.74
N ASN A 77 -7.94 -5.15 3.09
CA ASN A 77 -7.43 -3.78 3.19
C ASN A 77 -7.30 -3.14 1.81
N ILE A 78 -6.82 -3.86 0.79
CA ILE A 78 -6.82 -3.38 -0.59
C ILE A 78 -8.23 -3.01 -1.04
N ALA A 79 -9.22 -3.90 -0.79
CA ALA A 79 -10.61 -3.63 -1.16
C ALA A 79 -11.17 -2.38 -0.45
N LEU A 80 -10.81 -2.18 0.82
CA LEU A 80 -11.20 -0.99 1.58
C LEU A 80 -10.55 0.29 1.02
N ILE A 81 -9.24 0.24 0.74
CA ILE A 81 -8.51 1.38 0.16
C ILE A 81 -9.08 1.74 -1.21
N GLN A 82 -9.37 0.76 -2.06
CA GLN A 82 -10.02 0.99 -3.36
C GLN A 82 -11.40 1.63 -3.23
N ALA A 83 -12.18 1.24 -2.22
CA ALA A 83 -13.46 1.88 -1.93
C ALA A 83 -13.28 3.35 -1.50
N ALA A 84 -12.23 3.65 -0.73
CA ALA A 84 -11.90 5.02 -0.34
C ALA A 84 -11.39 5.87 -1.53
N GLU A 85 -10.58 5.30 -2.42
CA GLU A 85 -10.15 5.95 -3.67
C GLU A 85 -11.37 6.32 -4.53
N ALA A 86 -12.31 5.39 -4.70
CA ALA A 86 -13.53 5.61 -5.47
C ALA A 86 -14.46 6.65 -4.82
N ALA A 87 -14.62 6.61 -3.50
CA ALA A 87 -15.41 7.59 -2.75
C ALA A 87 -14.83 9.01 -2.82
N SER A 88 -13.51 9.12 -2.91
CA SER A 88 -12.78 10.38 -3.01
C SER A 88 -12.64 10.90 -4.44
N TYR A 89 -13.23 10.20 -5.43
CA TYR A 89 -13.11 10.50 -6.87
C TYR A 89 -11.66 10.62 -7.35
N CYS A 90 -10.76 9.82 -6.79
CA CYS A 90 -9.36 9.81 -7.19
C CYS A 90 -9.25 9.33 -8.64
N ALA A 91 -8.62 10.13 -9.50
CA ALA A 91 -8.26 9.70 -10.85
C ALA A 91 -7.04 8.77 -10.78
N GLU A 92 -7.11 7.63 -11.47
CA GLU A 92 -6.05 6.59 -11.54
C GLU A 92 -4.75 7.05 -12.22
#